data_AF-A0A6N7YKN3-F1
#
_entry.id   AF-A0A6N7YKN3-F1
#
_cell.length_a   1.000
_cell.length_b   1.000
_cell.length_c   1.000
_cell.angle_alpha   90.00
_cell.angle_beta   90.00
_cell.angle_gamma   90.00
#
_symmetry.space_group_name_H-M   'P 1'
#
loop_
_entity.id
_entity.type
_entity.pdbx_description
1 polymer ?
#
loop_
_entity_poly.entity_id
_entity_poly.type
_entity_poly.pdbx_seq_one_letter_code
_entity_poly.pdbx_strand_id
1 'polypeptide(L)'
;MQPRLAQPTPERVPQRLELGLTEFNAPLVRPPGDGGDPAFTPFRERAAALRPKYIRIVVDWYRVGAALSGDPDLAIPQNGCVRDIAPCEPFAGLRDQLRAVREQQDAGGGWEAVVVIAWVPPWAALPASGCERPGASERSRPITDAGMDAYRRLVRAVAALGRQEGVPLRWWSPYNEPNHPSFVSPQRDACDAASPSRAPAVYTRFVRAAQEELARLGGDRRLVLGELAGFAGPSPRGTGVGEFVSALPDDVACSGAVWAQHQYVRPDGRQFDAVGELERTLDARPCTTGRPVWVTETGVGGVLPGRPRATDDATLRAQCRAQFDQLLRWDADDRVTAVFQYTLRDDPIYPVALFDPGLTRAWPVYDAWRAWADTPAGAPPPQLPPSCS
;
A
#
# COMPACT_ATOMS: atom_id res chain seq x y z
N MET A 1 7.86 47.72 13.48
CA MET A 1 7.74 46.37 12.89
C MET A 1 7.03 46.51 11.55
N GLN A 2 7.73 46.32 10.43
CA GLN A 2 7.08 46.28 9.11
C GLN A 2 6.39 44.91 8.92
N PRO A 3 5.17 44.87 8.37
CA PRO A 3 4.51 43.60 8.05
C PRO A 3 5.26 42.92 6.89
N ARG A 4 5.67 41.66 7.10
CA ARG A 4 6.16 40.81 6.00
C ARG A 4 5.01 40.59 5.03
N LEU A 5 5.14 41.12 3.83
CA LEU A 5 4.30 40.75 2.70
C LEU A 5 4.37 39.22 2.52
N ALA A 6 3.20 38.58 2.47
CA ALA A 6 3.09 37.18 2.13
C ALA A 6 3.73 36.96 0.76
N GLN A 7 4.71 36.06 0.67
CA GLN A 7 5.27 35.68 -0.62
C GLN A 7 4.17 34.98 -1.43
N PRO A 8 4.01 35.31 -2.72
CA PRO A 8 3.08 34.59 -3.58
C PRO A 8 3.47 33.11 -3.59
N THR A 9 2.49 32.25 -3.33
CA THR A 9 2.64 30.81 -3.46
C THR A 9 3.06 30.51 -4.89
N PRO A 10 4.18 29.79 -5.13
CA PRO A 10 4.57 29.43 -6.48
C PRO A 10 3.40 28.69 -7.15
N GLU A 11 3.02 29.13 -8.34
CA GLU A 11 2.06 28.44 -9.19
C GLU A 11 2.58 27.02 -9.43
N ARG A 12 1.88 26.02 -8.87
CA ARG A 12 2.26 24.61 -9.02
C ARG A 12 2.01 24.23 -10.47
N VAL A 13 3.07 23.88 -11.19
CA VAL A 13 2.93 23.20 -12.48
C VAL A 13 2.14 21.91 -12.23
N PRO A 14 1.07 21.62 -13.02
CA PRO A 14 0.32 20.38 -12.88
C PRO A 14 1.28 19.19 -12.97
N GLN A 15 1.45 18.48 -11.86
CA GLN A 15 2.26 17.27 -11.83
C GLN A 15 1.35 16.10 -12.17
N ARG A 16 1.70 15.33 -13.19
CA ARG A 16 1.03 14.07 -13.47
C ARG A 16 1.16 13.15 -12.27
N LEU A 17 0.09 12.42 -12.02
CA LEU A 17 0.03 11.31 -11.09
C LEU A 17 1.19 10.33 -11.28
N GLU A 18 1.99 10.12 -10.23
CA GLU A 18 3.07 9.14 -10.23
C GLU A 18 2.52 7.72 -10.05
N LEU A 19 3.06 6.76 -10.80
CA LEU A 19 2.63 5.37 -10.73
C LEU A 19 3.48 4.58 -9.74
N GLY A 20 2.81 3.79 -8.91
CA GLY A 20 3.41 2.78 -8.06
C GLY A 20 2.82 1.40 -8.32
N LEU A 21 3.52 0.36 -7.87
CA LEU A 21 3.03 -1.01 -7.86
C LEU A 21 3.06 -1.56 -6.43
N THR A 22 2.16 -2.48 -6.10
CA THR A 22 2.32 -3.40 -4.99
C THR A 22 2.48 -4.81 -5.56
N GLU A 23 3.52 -5.54 -5.17
CA GLU A 23 3.70 -6.94 -5.55
C GLU A 23 4.50 -7.68 -4.48
N PHE A 24 4.08 -8.90 -4.16
CA PHE A 24 4.69 -9.76 -3.15
C PHE A 24 5.73 -10.72 -3.75
N ASN A 25 5.65 -10.95 -5.07
CA ASN A 25 6.43 -11.94 -5.78
C ASN A 25 7.67 -11.31 -6.43
N ALA A 26 8.86 -11.52 -5.84
CA ALA A 26 10.12 -10.98 -6.34
C ALA A 26 10.37 -11.31 -7.83
N PRO A 27 10.16 -12.56 -8.30
CA PRO A 27 10.18 -12.91 -9.71
C PRO A 27 9.38 -12.02 -10.64
N LEU A 28 8.25 -11.41 -10.24
CA LEU A 28 7.48 -10.53 -11.14
C LEU A 28 8.03 -9.11 -11.24
N VAL A 29 8.83 -8.69 -10.27
CA VAL A 29 9.37 -7.32 -10.20
C VAL A 29 10.84 -7.23 -10.61
N ARG A 30 11.49 -8.35 -10.93
CA ARG A 30 12.83 -8.34 -11.55
C ARG A 30 12.78 -7.68 -12.94
N PRO A 31 13.87 -7.04 -13.39
CA PRO A 31 13.96 -6.53 -14.75
C PRO A 31 13.71 -7.61 -15.80
N PRO A 32 13.24 -7.24 -16.99
CA PRO A 32 13.26 -8.14 -18.14
C PRO A 32 14.70 -8.55 -18.46
N GLY A 33 14.94 -9.83 -18.68
CA GLY A 33 16.28 -10.34 -18.99
C GLY A 33 16.36 -11.85 -18.98
N ASP A 34 17.55 -12.36 -19.28
CA ASP A 34 17.84 -13.79 -19.31
C ASP A 34 17.89 -14.37 -17.89
N GLY A 35 17.06 -15.39 -17.63
CA GLY A 35 17.05 -16.14 -16.37
C GLY A 35 15.70 -16.19 -15.64
N GLY A 36 15.57 -17.16 -14.74
CA GLY A 36 14.29 -17.48 -14.09
C GLY A 36 13.36 -18.31 -14.98
N ASP A 37 12.10 -18.47 -14.54
CA ASP A 37 11.09 -19.21 -15.29
C ASP A 37 10.60 -18.37 -16.50
N PRO A 38 10.71 -18.87 -17.74
CA PRO A 38 10.26 -18.16 -18.95
C PRO A 38 8.79 -17.73 -18.91
N ALA A 39 7.95 -18.40 -18.12
CA ALA A 39 6.54 -18.01 -17.95
C ALA A 39 6.38 -16.60 -17.35
N PHE A 40 7.37 -16.10 -16.60
CA PHE A 40 7.34 -14.76 -16.01
C PHE A 40 7.80 -13.65 -16.97
N THR A 41 8.62 -13.97 -17.98
CA THR A 41 9.27 -12.96 -18.84
C THR A 41 8.29 -11.98 -19.50
N PRO A 42 7.19 -12.43 -20.15
CA PRO A 42 6.24 -11.49 -20.78
C PRO A 42 5.55 -10.57 -19.76
N PHE A 43 5.50 -10.96 -18.48
CA PHE A 43 4.86 -10.18 -17.42
C PHE A 43 5.85 -9.23 -16.73
N ARG A 44 7.14 -9.60 -16.65
CA ARG A 44 8.23 -8.67 -16.27
C ARG A 44 8.34 -7.52 -17.26
N GLU A 45 8.28 -7.82 -18.55
CA GLU A 45 8.27 -6.80 -19.61
C GLU A 45 7.10 -5.83 -19.46
N ARG A 46 5.90 -6.37 -19.21
CA ARG A 46 4.70 -5.56 -18.95
C ARG A 46 4.82 -4.73 -17.67
N ALA A 47 5.34 -5.31 -16.58
CA ALA A 47 5.55 -4.59 -15.33
C ALA A 47 6.57 -3.45 -15.49
N ALA A 48 7.69 -3.70 -16.16
CA ALA A 48 8.70 -2.69 -16.47
C ALA A 48 8.16 -1.59 -17.38
N ALA A 49 7.32 -1.94 -18.35
CA ALA A 49 6.65 -0.99 -19.23
C ALA A 49 5.76 0.00 -18.44
N LEU A 50 5.23 -0.35 -17.27
CA LEU A 50 4.47 0.62 -16.46
C LEU A 50 5.35 1.75 -15.90
N ARG A 51 6.68 1.64 -15.99
CA ARG A 51 7.66 2.63 -15.51
C ARG A 51 7.31 3.19 -14.12
N PRO A 52 7.05 2.32 -13.12
CA PRO A 52 6.62 2.81 -11.82
C PRO A 52 7.74 3.59 -11.14
N LYS A 53 7.38 4.73 -10.56
CA LYS A 53 8.27 5.48 -9.67
C LYS A 53 8.47 4.76 -8.35
N TYR A 54 7.44 4.06 -7.87
CA TYR A 54 7.42 3.44 -6.55
C TYR A 54 7.08 1.95 -6.61
N ILE A 55 7.62 1.19 -5.66
CA ILE A 55 7.23 -0.19 -5.37
C ILE A 55 6.93 -0.33 -3.89
N ARG A 56 5.70 -0.68 -3.57
CA ARG A 56 5.23 -0.91 -2.20
C ARG A 56 5.53 -2.34 -1.79
N ILE A 57 6.36 -2.47 -0.77
CA ILE A 57 6.91 -3.73 -0.25
C ILE A 57 6.26 -4.03 1.09
N VAL A 58 5.47 -5.11 1.14
CA VAL A 58 4.80 -5.55 2.36
C VAL A 58 5.71 -6.50 3.15
N VAL A 59 6.10 -6.06 4.34
CA VAL A 59 6.82 -6.88 5.32
C VAL A 59 5.81 -7.63 6.17
N ASP A 60 5.61 -8.92 5.86
CA ASP A 60 4.74 -9.82 6.63
C ASP A 60 5.42 -10.20 7.95
N TRP A 61 5.23 -9.38 8.98
CA TRP A 61 5.89 -9.56 10.26
C TRP A 61 5.49 -10.88 10.93
N TYR A 62 4.24 -11.31 10.78
CA TYR A 62 3.78 -12.61 11.27
C TYR A 62 4.67 -13.77 10.79
N ARG A 63 5.15 -13.71 9.55
CA ARG A 63 6.02 -14.75 8.98
C ARG A 63 7.48 -14.59 9.41
N VAL A 64 8.03 -13.37 9.37
CA VAL A 64 9.47 -13.14 9.61
C VAL A 64 9.84 -13.05 11.09
N GLY A 65 8.86 -12.84 11.98
CA GLY A 65 9.05 -12.74 13.43
C GLY A 65 9.23 -14.11 14.11
N ALA A 66 10.38 -14.75 13.90
CA ALA A 66 10.64 -16.13 14.31
C ALA A 66 10.58 -16.40 15.83
N ALA A 67 10.89 -15.43 16.70
CA ALA A 67 10.81 -15.57 18.16
C ALA A 67 10.89 -14.22 18.90
N LEU A 68 10.52 -14.23 20.19
CA LEU A 68 10.55 -13.06 21.08
C LEU A 68 11.94 -12.39 21.17
N SER A 69 13.04 -13.14 21.13
CA SER A 69 14.41 -12.63 21.31
C SER A 69 15.30 -12.80 20.08
N GLY A 70 14.79 -13.39 18.99
CA GLY A 70 15.54 -13.58 17.75
C GLY A 70 15.52 -12.34 16.86
N ASP A 71 16.52 -12.24 15.99
CA ASP A 71 16.45 -11.34 14.84
C ASP A 71 15.42 -11.90 13.83
N PRO A 72 14.67 -11.04 13.13
CA PRO A 72 13.73 -11.50 12.12
C PRO A 72 14.47 -12.13 10.94
N ASP A 73 13.98 -13.27 10.47
CA ASP A 73 14.49 -13.88 9.24
C ASP A 73 13.80 -13.25 8.03
N LEU A 74 14.50 -12.32 7.38
CA LEU A 74 13.99 -11.60 6.21
C LEU A 74 14.24 -12.34 4.89
N ALA A 75 14.83 -13.54 4.94
CA ALA A 75 15.17 -14.38 3.80
C ALA A 75 14.35 -15.68 3.74
N ILE A 76 13.23 -15.76 4.47
CA ILE A 76 12.37 -16.94 4.50
C ILE A 76 11.97 -17.33 3.06
N PRO A 77 12.31 -18.55 2.61
CA PRO A 77 11.96 -19.02 1.27
C PRO A 77 10.46 -18.98 1.01
N GLN A 78 10.10 -18.54 -0.18
CA GLN A 78 8.74 -18.58 -0.70
C GLN A 78 8.72 -19.39 -1.99
N ASN A 79 7.65 -20.12 -2.25
CA ASN A 79 7.51 -20.94 -3.47
C ASN A 79 7.24 -20.10 -4.73
N GLY A 80 6.81 -18.84 -4.58
CA GLY A 80 6.49 -17.94 -5.69
C GLY A 80 5.17 -18.24 -6.40
N CYS A 81 4.36 -19.15 -5.89
CA CYS A 81 3.00 -19.38 -6.39
C CYS A 81 2.03 -18.36 -5.79
N VAL A 82 0.95 -18.05 -6.51
CA VAL A 82 -0.25 -17.45 -5.89
C VAL A 82 -1.24 -18.58 -5.58
N ARG A 83 -1.51 -18.86 -4.30
CA ARG A 83 -2.44 -19.93 -3.89
C ARG A 83 -2.15 -21.30 -4.53
N ASP A 84 -0.88 -21.67 -4.64
CA ASP A 84 -0.41 -22.90 -5.29
C ASP A 84 -0.74 -23.02 -6.79
N ILE A 85 -1.07 -21.89 -7.44
CA ILE A 85 -1.30 -21.80 -8.88
C ILE A 85 0.03 -21.47 -9.58
N ALA A 86 0.40 -22.30 -10.56
CA ALA A 86 1.56 -22.12 -11.43
C ALA A 86 1.37 -20.92 -12.40
N PRO A 87 2.45 -20.32 -12.92
CA PRO A 87 3.85 -20.66 -12.68
C PRO A 87 4.32 -20.24 -11.27
N CYS A 88 5.36 -20.90 -10.78
CA CYS A 88 5.93 -20.68 -9.45
C CYS A 88 7.44 -20.55 -9.58
N GLU A 89 7.99 -19.43 -9.14
CA GLU A 89 9.44 -19.25 -9.11
C GLU A 89 9.87 -18.96 -7.67
N PRO A 90 10.60 -19.88 -7.00
CA PRO A 90 11.01 -19.68 -5.62
C PRO A 90 11.95 -18.48 -5.43
N PHE A 91 11.85 -17.81 -4.28
CA PHE A 91 12.70 -16.69 -3.92
C PHE A 91 12.91 -16.58 -2.40
N ALA A 92 14.01 -15.96 -1.98
CA ALA A 92 14.40 -15.80 -0.58
C ALA A 92 13.73 -14.58 0.08
N GLY A 93 12.39 -14.55 0.08
CA GLY A 93 11.59 -13.57 0.81
C GLY A 93 11.91 -12.10 0.49
N LEU A 94 12.00 -11.27 1.52
CA LEU A 94 12.23 -9.83 1.38
C LEU A 94 13.61 -9.52 0.81
N ARG A 95 14.62 -10.35 1.06
CA ARG A 95 15.96 -10.18 0.49
C ARG A 95 15.91 -10.15 -1.03
N ASP A 96 15.28 -11.15 -1.65
CA ASP A 96 15.20 -11.22 -3.11
C ASP A 96 14.24 -10.17 -3.69
N GLN A 97 13.21 -9.73 -2.94
CA GLN A 97 12.39 -8.59 -3.36
C GLN A 97 13.25 -7.31 -3.44
N LEU A 98 14.05 -7.01 -2.41
CA LEU A 98 14.93 -5.83 -2.42
C LEU A 98 16.01 -5.94 -3.49
N ARG A 99 16.58 -7.12 -3.72
CA ARG A 99 17.51 -7.33 -4.83
C ARG A 99 16.87 -7.04 -6.18
N ALA A 100 15.66 -7.53 -6.42
CA ALA A 100 14.93 -7.25 -7.66
C ALA A 100 14.67 -5.74 -7.85
N VAL A 101 14.35 -5.03 -6.76
CA VAL A 101 14.24 -3.56 -6.78
C VAL A 101 15.56 -2.89 -7.14
N ARG A 102 16.68 -3.35 -6.57
CA ARG A 102 18.01 -2.83 -6.92
C ARG A 102 18.33 -3.03 -8.39
N GLU A 103 18.05 -4.22 -8.92
CA GLU A 103 18.25 -4.55 -10.33
C GLU A 103 17.41 -3.62 -11.23
N GLN A 104 16.16 -3.32 -10.86
CA GLN A 104 15.33 -2.34 -11.58
C GLN A 104 15.91 -0.92 -11.52
N GLN A 105 16.39 -0.49 -10.36
CA GLN A 105 17.02 0.81 -10.19
C GLN A 105 18.26 0.96 -11.08
N ASP A 106 19.05 -0.10 -11.21
CA ASP A 106 20.24 -0.14 -12.07
C ASP A 106 19.89 -0.18 -13.57
N ALA A 107 18.74 -0.75 -13.94
CA ALA A 107 18.31 -0.87 -15.34
C ALA A 107 17.70 0.41 -15.93
N GLY A 108 17.15 1.32 -15.13
CA GLY A 108 16.44 2.49 -15.68
C GLY A 108 15.95 3.55 -14.71
N GLY A 109 16.35 3.52 -13.43
CA GLY A 109 15.82 4.42 -12.40
C GLY A 109 14.35 4.15 -12.04
N GLY A 110 13.81 4.92 -11.08
CA GLY A 110 12.49 4.65 -10.50
C GLY A 110 12.52 3.58 -9.41
N TRP A 111 11.40 2.90 -9.17
CA TRP A 111 11.29 1.82 -8.17
C TRP A 111 11.77 2.21 -6.76
N GLU A 112 11.49 3.43 -6.31
CA GLU A 112 11.69 3.81 -4.91
C GLU A 112 10.85 2.90 -4.00
N ALA A 113 11.51 2.18 -3.11
CA ALA A 113 10.84 1.26 -2.19
C ALA A 113 10.04 2.01 -1.12
N VAL A 114 8.76 1.64 -0.99
CA VAL A 114 7.86 2.07 0.08
C VAL A 114 7.61 0.87 0.99
N VAL A 115 8.24 0.87 2.16
CA VAL A 115 8.12 -0.24 3.12
C VAL A 115 6.82 -0.08 3.90
N VAL A 116 6.00 -1.13 3.97
CA VAL A 116 4.85 -1.20 4.88
C VAL A 116 4.94 -2.47 5.72
N ILE A 117 4.72 -2.35 7.02
CA ILE A 117 4.72 -3.49 7.94
C ILE A 117 3.27 -3.94 8.18
N ALA A 118 3.03 -5.25 8.12
CA ALA A 118 1.71 -5.80 8.33
C ALA A 118 1.74 -7.01 9.27
N TRP A 119 0.64 -7.14 10.02
CA TRP A 119 0.34 -8.25 10.93
C TRP A 119 1.29 -8.39 12.12
N VAL A 120 0.91 -9.21 13.11
CA VAL A 120 1.66 -9.39 14.36
C VAL A 120 1.92 -10.88 14.63
N PRO A 121 3.15 -11.31 14.96
CA PRO A 121 3.42 -12.69 15.38
C PRO A 121 2.61 -13.10 16.62
N PRO A 122 2.23 -14.39 16.77
CA PRO A 122 1.40 -14.83 17.89
C PRO A 122 1.92 -14.48 19.28
N TRP A 123 3.24 -14.58 19.49
CA TRP A 123 3.87 -14.27 20.77
C TRP A 123 3.93 -12.77 21.10
N ALA A 124 3.76 -11.90 20.10
CA ALA A 124 3.77 -10.45 20.25
C ALA A 124 2.35 -9.88 20.48
N ALA A 125 1.32 -10.65 20.16
CA ALA A 125 -0.08 -10.24 20.25
C ALA A 125 -0.62 -10.27 21.69
N LEU A 126 -1.50 -9.32 22.00
CA LEU A 126 -2.34 -9.38 23.20
C LEU A 126 -3.35 -10.53 23.09
N PRO A 127 -3.87 -11.03 24.23
CA PRO A 127 -4.94 -12.01 24.23
C PRO A 127 -6.24 -11.46 23.62
N ALA A 128 -7.15 -12.37 23.28
CA ALA A 128 -8.46 -12.00 22.76
C ALA A 128 -9.21 -11.05 23.69
N SER A 129 -9.86 -10.03 23.13
CA SER A 129 -10.64 -9.06 23.93
C SER A 129 -11.70 -8.33 23.11
N GLY A 130 -12.64 -7.67 23.79
CA GLY A 130 -13.61 -6.74 23.18
C GLY A 130 -14.44 -7.33 22.04
N CYS A 131 -14.80 -6.50 21.06
CA CYS A 131 -15.56 -6.93 19.89
C CYS A 131 -14.64 -7.46 18.76
N GLU A 132 -14.08 -8.66 18.93
CA GLU A 132 -13.34 -9.30 17.84
C GLU A 132 -14.28 -9.72 16.69
N ARG A 133 -13.75 -9.74 15.47
CA ARG A 133 -14.45 -10.40 14.35
C ARG A 133 -14.46 -11.93 14.56
N PRO A 134 -15.49 -12.65 14.11
CA PRO A 134 -15.45 -14.10 14.03
C PRO A 134 -14.22 -14.56 13.23
N GLY A 135 -13.47 -15.52 13.78
CA GLY A 135 -12.23 -16.00 13.17
C GLY A 135 -11.05 -15.01 13.25
N ALA A 136 -11.12 -13.97 14.10
CA ALA A 136 -9.94 -13.21 14.46
C ALA A 136 -8.87 -14.13 15.07
N SER A 137 -7.63 -13.90 14.70
CA SER A 137 -6.47 -14.58 15.28
C SER A 137 -5.48 -13.55 15.79
N GLU A 138 -4.44 -14.03 16.48
CA GLU A 138 -3.33 -13.26 17.01
C GLU A 138 -2.73 -12.33 15.96
N ARG A 139 -2.74 -12.76 14.69
CA ARG A 139 -2.25 -12.01 13.53
C ARG A 139 -2.83 -10.60 13.40
N SER A 140 -4.06 -10.41 13.88
CA SER A 140 -4.81 -9.16 13.83
C SER A 140 -4.94 -8.47 15.18
N ARG A 141 -4.41 -9.04 16.28
CA ARG A 141 -4.61 -8.45 17.61
C ARG A 141 -3.62 -7.32 17.90
N PRO A 142 -3.99 -6.34 18.75
CA PRO A 142 -3.04 -5.34 19.20
C PRO A 142 -1.83 -5.95 19.90
N ILE A 143 -0.78 -5.16 20.00
CA ILE A 143 0.57 -5.61 20.36
C ILE A 143 0.91 -5.42 21.84
N THR A 144 1.67 -6.35 22.41
CA THR A 144 2.27 -6.24 23.75
C THR A 144 3.45 -5.25 23.77
N ASP A 145 3.95 -4.84 24.94
CA ASP A 145 5.16 -4.01 25.01
C ASP A 145 6.41 -4.75 24.51
N ALA A 146 6.54 -6.03 24.85
CA ALA A 146 7.62 -6.87 24.33
C ALA A 146 7.53 -7.04 22.79
N GLY A 147 6.31 -7.10 22.26
CA GLY A 147 6.07 -7.02 20.83
C GLY A 147 6.55 -5.70 20.23
N MET A 148 6.31 -4.56 20.88
CA MET A 148 6.78 -3.26 20.40
C MET A 148 8.31 -3.17 20.36
N ASP A 149 9.02 -3.76 21.33
CA ASP A 149 10.49 -3.85 21.28
C ASP A 149 10.97 -4.68 20.08
N ALA A 150 10.23 -5.72 19.72
CA ALA A 150 10.53 -6.52 18.55
C ALA A 150 10.18 -5.83 17.23
N TYR A 151 9.10 -5.03 17.19
CA TYR A 151 8.79 -4.18 16.05
C TYR A 151 9.95 -3.21 15.77
N ARG A 152 10.54 -2.61 16.81
CA ARG A 152 11.73 -1.75 16.67
C ARG A 152 12.92 -2.52 16.10
N ARG A 153 13.15 -3.76 16.55
CA ARG A 153 14.16 -4.65 15.96
C ARG A 153 13.88 -4.94 14.49
N LEU A 154 12.63 -5.19 14.12
CA LEU A 154 12.23 -5.39 12.73
C LEU A 154 12.56 -4.18 11.85
N VAL A 155 12.20 -2.97 12.28
CA VAL A 155 12.53 -1.73 11.54
C VAL A 155 14.03 -1.64 11.29
N ARG A 156 14.86 -1.89 12.32
CA ARG A 156 16.33 -1.88 12.19
C ARG A 156 16.84 -2.96 11.24
N ALA A 157 16.29 -4.17 11.32
CA ALA A 157 16.69 -5.29 10.47
C ALA A 157 16.33 -5.04 8.98
N VAL A 158 15.13 -4.53 8.70
CA VAL A 158 14.71 -4.18 7.34
C VAL A 158 15.58 -3.03 6.79
N ALA A 159 15.85 -2.01 7.60
CA ALA A 159 16.74 -0.93 7.20
C ALA A 159 18.18 -1.40 6.93
N ALA A 160 18.67 -2.38 7.71
CA ALA A 160 19.98 -2.99 7.50
C ALA A 160 20.01 -3.82 6.21
N LEU A 161 18.97 -4.61 5.95
CA LEU A 161 18.85 -5.38 4.70
C LEU A 161 18.80 -4.46 3.47
N GLY A 162 18.05 -3.37 3.53
CA GLY A 162 18.05 -2.36 2.46
C GLY A 162 19.45 -1.81 2.17
N ARG A 163 20.26 -1.55 3.21
CA ARG A 163 21.66 -1.16 3.01
C ARG A 163 22.51 -2.28 2.40
N GLN A 164 22.30 -3.52 2.81
CA GLN A 164 23.04 -4.69 2.29
C GLN A 164 22.77 -4.92 0.80
N GLU A 165 21.51 -4.83 0.36
CA GLU A 165 21.12 -4.99 -1.04
C GLU A 165 21.25 -3.68 -1.85
N GLY A 166 21.75 -2.59 -1.25
CA GLY A 166 21.99 -1.32 -1.94
C GLY A 166 20.72 -0.53 -2.31
N VAL A 167 19.60 -0.77 -1.62
CA VAL A 167 18.31 -0.10 -1.84
C VAL A 167 18.05 0.95 -0.75
N PRO A 168 18.00 2.25 -1.09
CA PRO A 168 17.62 3.30 -0.15
C PRO A 168 16.14 3.18 0.25
N LEU A 169 15.86 2.71 1.48
CA LEU A 169 14.49 2.60 1.98
C LEU A 169 14.02 3.95 2.55
N ARG A 170 13.69 4.92 1.70
CA ARG A 170 13.32 6.27 2.14
C ARG A 170 11.94 6.33 2.80
N TRP A 171 10.97 5.59 2.27
CA TRP A 171 9.56 5.72 2.63
C TRP A 171 9.11 4.56 3.52
N TRP A 172 8.50 4.90 4.65
CA TRP A 172 8.07 3.93 5.67
C TRP A 172 6.64 4.19 6.08
N SER A 173 5.77 3.22 5.82
CA SER A 173 4.49 3.11 6.49
C SER A 173 4.62 2.23 7.74
N PRO A 174 4.32 2.77 8.93
CA PRO A 174 4.48 2.04 10.19
C PRO A 174 3.55 0.81 10.31
N TYR A 175 2.39 0.84 9.67
CA TYR A 175 1.44 -0.27 9.76
C TYR A 175 0.38 -0.22 8.65
N ASN A 176 -0.05 -1.39 8.16
CA ASN A 176 -1.10 -1.53 7.13
C ASN A 176 -2.51 -1.54 7.72
N GLU A 177 -3.45 -0.80 7.12
CA GLU A 177 -4.90 -0.79 7.40
C GLU A 177 -5.28 -0.89 8.87
N PRO A 178 -4.74 -0.02 9.75
CA PRO A 178 -5.02 -0.09 11.18
C PRO A 178 -6.51 0.04 11.51
N ASN A 179 -7.32 0.65 10.63
CA ASN A 179 -8.76 0.80 10.79
C ASN A 179 -9.59 -0.44 10.34
N HIS A 180 -8.93 -1.51 9.86
CA HIS A 180 -9.55 -2.74 9.40
C HIS A 180 -9.35 -3.91 10.39
N PRO A 181 -10.38 -4.73 10.68
CA PRO A 181 -10.32 -5.80 11.67
C PRO A 181 -9.45 -7.00 11.29
N SER A 182 -8.92 -7.04 10.06
CA SER A 182 -7.89 -8.01 9.67
C SER A 182 -6.48 -7.62 10.14
N PHE A 183 -6.28 -6.37 10.55
CA PHE A 183 -4.98 -5.82 10.95
C PHE A 183 -4.98 -5.31 12.39
N VAL A 184 -6.12 -4.81 12.89
CA VAL A 184 -6.33 -4.53 14.32
C VAL A 184 -7.71 -5.02 14.76
N SER A 185 -7.78 -6.01 15.65
CA SER A 185 -9.00 -6.60 16.19
C SER A 185 -8.80 -6.91 17.68
N PRO A 186 -9.68 -6.45 18.57
CA PRO A 186 -10.91 -5.72 18.28
C PRO A 186 -10.64 -4.27 17.85
N GLN A 187 -11.56 -3.70 17.07
CA GLN A 187 -11.58 -2.25 16.78
C GLN A 187 -12.25 -1.47 17.91
N ARG A 188 -13.09 -2.12 18.73
CA ARG A 188 -13.89 -1.50 19.81
C ARG A 188 -14.06 -2.45 21.00
N ASP A 189 -14.22 -1.90 22.19
CA ASP A 189 -14.43 -2.67 23.44
C ASP A 189 -15.78 -3.39 23.42
N ALA A 190 -16.83 -2.69 23.01
CA ALA A 190 -18.17 -3.24 22.84
C ALA A 190 -18.51 -3.42 21.36
N CYS A 191 -19.39 -4.38 21.04
CA CYS A 191 -19.90 -4.59 19.68
C CYS A 191 -20.96 -3.56 19.29
N ASP A 192 -20.59 -2.29 19.37
CA ASP A 192 -21.42 -1.14 19.06
C ASP A 192 -20.56 -0.11 18.29
N ALA A 193 -21.10 0.43 17.20
CA ALA A 193 -20.43 1.48 16.42
C ALA A 193 -20.19 2.76 17.24
N ALA A 194 -20.97 3.01 18.31
CA ALA A 194 -20.78 4.16 19.19
C ALA A 194 -19.64 3.97 20.22
N SER A 195 -19.19 2.73 20.47
CA SER A 195 -18.04 2.48 21.36
C SER A 195 -16.78 3.10 20.75
N PRO A 196 -15.92 3.83 21.48
CA PRO A 196 -14.73 4.44 20.89
C PRO A 196 -13.82 3.44 20.16
N SER A 197 -13.20 3.90 19.07
CA SER A 197 -12.22 3.10 18.34
C SER A 197 -10.91 2.96 19.10
N ARG A 198 -10.36 1.74 19.13
CA ARG A 198 -9.01 1.43 19.63
C ARG A 198 -7.92 1.66 18.59
N ALA A 199 -8.27 1.63 17.31
CA ALA A 199 -7.30 1.58 16.23
C ALA A 199 -6.32 2.79 16.20
N PRO A 200 -6.76 4.05 16.41
CA PRO A 200 -5.85 5.20 16.46
C PRO A 200 -4.78 5.09 17.54
N ALA A 201 -5.14 4.59 18.73
CA ALA A 201 -4.20 4.42 19.84
C ALA A 201 -3.20 3.30 19.57
N VAL A 202 -3.63 2.18 18.95
CA VAL A 202 -2.74 1.10 18.53
C VAL A 202 -1.77 1.59 17.45
N TYR A 203 -2.27 2.30 16.43
CA TYR A 203 -1.44 2.85 15.36
C TYR A 203 -0.43 3.88 15.87
N THR A 204 -0.83 4.74 16.81
CA THR A 204 0.05 5.72 17.45
C THR A 204 1.31 5.07 18.04
N ARG A 205 1.19 3.87 18.62
CA ARG A 205 2.36 3.13 19.15
C ARG A 205 3.33 2.72 18.03
N PHE A 206 2.82 2.23 16.90
CA PHE A 206 3.65 1.89 15.74
C PHE A 206 4.33 3.11 15.13
N VAL A 207 3.61 4.23 14.96
CA VAL A 207 4.16 5.46 14.39
C VAL A 207 5.29 6.00 15.26
N ARG A 208 5.06 6.17 16.57
CA ARG A 208 6.09 6.68 17.49
C ARG A 208 7.33 5.78 17.51
N ALA A 209 7.13 4.46 17.55
CA ALA A 209 8.24 3.52 17.50
C ALA A 209 9.02 3.60 16.18
N ALA A 210 8.34 3.67 15.03
CA ALA A 210 9.00 3.85 13.74
C ALA A 210 9.77 5.17 13.68
N GLN A 211 9.15 6.27 14.10
CA GLN A 211 9.74 7.60 14.09
C GLN A 211 11.05 7.64 14.90
N GLU A 212 11.06 7.07 16.11
CA GLU A 212 12.24 7.01 16.96
C GLU A 212 13.37 6.17 16.33
N GLU A 213 13.05 4.99 15.77
CA GLU A 213 14.06 4.12 15.15
C GLU A 213 14.63 4.73 13.87
N LEU A 214 13.78 5.31 13.02
CA LEU A 214 14.21 5.97 11.79
C LEU A 214 15.07 7.20 12.07
N ALA A 215 14.74 7.98 13.11
CA ALA A 215 15.56 9.10 13.55
C ALA A 215 16.95 8.64 14.02
N ARG A 216 17.03 7.54 14.78
CA ARG A 216 18.31 6.96 15.23
C ARG A 216 19.17 6.43 14.07
N LEU A 217 18.54 5.85 13.05
CA LEU A 217 19.22 5.34 11.86
C LEU A 217 19.77 6.47 10.96
N GLY A 218 19.19 7.66 11.04
CA GLY A 218 19.58 8.82 10.23
C GLY A 218 19.28 8.68 8.73
N GLY A 219 19.71 9.68 7.96
CA GLY A 219 19.45 9.81 6.52
C GLY A 219 18.07 10.38 6.20
N ASP A 220 17.74 10.49 4.90
CA ASP A 220 16.39 10.89 4.46
C ASP A 220 15.44 9.69 4.64
N ARG A 221 14.67 9.71 5.73
CA ARG A 221 13.64 8.71 6.05
C ARG A 221 12.35 9.45 6.35
N ARG A 222 11.27 9.04 5.69
CA ARG A 222 9.99 9.74 5.67
C ARG A 222 8.86 8.80 6.01
N LEU A 223 7.95 9.27 6.85
CA LEU A 223 6.75 8.53 7.22
C LEU A 223 5.66 8.72 6.17
N VAL A 224 5.06 7.60 5.78
CA VAL A 224 3.80 7.51 5.04
C VAL A 224 2.75 7.09 6.06
N LEU A 225 1.83 7.98 6.42
CA LEU A 225 0.84 7.72 7.47
C LEU A 225 -0.51 7.28 6.90
N GLY A 226 -1.27 6.50 7.66
CA GLY A 226 -2.58 6.00 7.23
C GLY A 226 -2.49 4.54 6.76
N GLU A 227 -2.38 4.33 5.44
CA GLU A 227 -2.67 3.04 4.75
C GLU A 227 -4.08 2.55 5.08
N LEU A 228 -5.06 3.45 5.13
CA LEU A 228 -6.37 3.14 5.68
C LEU A 228 -7.23 2.35 4.69
N ALA A 229 -8.00 1.39 5.18
CA ALA A 229 -9.09 0.78 4.42
C ALA A 229 -10.22 1.80 4.20
N GLY A 230 -10.93 1.72 3.07
CA GLY A 230 -11.98 2.66 2.66
C GLY A 230 -13.32 2.52 3.39
N PHE A 231 -13.33 2.60 4.72
CA PHE A 231 -14.56 2.58 5.51
C PHE A 231 -15.17 3.98 5.67
N ALA A 232 -16.44 4.11 5.25
CA ALA A 232 -17.16 5.39 5.25
C ALA A 232 -17.46 5.93 6.65
N GLY A 233 -17.52 5.07 7.67
CA GLY A 233 -17.91 5.48 9.01
C GLY A 233 -17.73 4.36 10.02
N PRO A 234 -18.07 4.63 11.30
CA PRO A 234 -17.93 3.67 12.36
C PRO A 234 -18.83 2.45 12.14
N SER A 235 -18.32 1.27 12.46
CA SER A 235 -19.09 0.04 12.59
C SER A 235 -18.62 -0.74 13.82
N PRO A 236 -19.36 -1.74 14.33
CA PRO A 236 -18.94 -2.51 15.50
C PRO A 236 -17.53 -3.13 15.39
N ARG A 237 -17.03 -3.34 14.15
CA ARG A 237 -15.75 -4.00 13.87
C ARG A 237 -14.85 -3.22 12.92
N GLY A 238 -15.11 -1.94 12.68
CA GLY A 238 -14.35 -1.13 11.76
C GLY A 238 -14.36 0.33 12.18
N THR A 239 -13.28 1.03 11.85
CA THR A 239 -13.12 2.46 12.12
C THR A 239 -13.19 3.23 10.81
N GLY A 240 -14.04 4.25 10.75
CA GLY A 240 -14.16 5.08 9.55
C GLY A 240 -12.86 5.85 9.26
N VAL A 241 -12.64 6.26 8.01
CA VAL A 241 -11.45 7.06 7.63
C VAL A 241 -11.38 8.35 8.46
N GLY A 242 -12.44 9.16 8.45
CA GLY A 242 -12.49 10.41 9.21
C GLY A 242 -12.36 10.18 10.73
N GLU A 243 -13.10 9.21 11.27
CA GLU A 243 -13.02 8.81 12.69
C GLU A 243 -11.59 8.48 13.12
N PHE A 244 -10.87 7.69 12.30
CA PHE A 244 -9.50 7.29 12.60
C PHE A 244 -8.57 8.50 12.64
N VAL A 245 -8.60 9.34 11.61
CA VAL A 245 -7.67 10.47 11.44
C VAL A 245 -7.91 11.57 12.48
N SER A 246 -9.18 11.87 12.79
CA SER A 246 -9.53 12.85 13.82
C SER A 246 -9.05 12.44 15.21
N ALA A 247 -9.01 11.14 15.51
CA ALA A 247 -8.63 10.62 16.82
C ALA A 247 -7.11 10.49 17.04
N LEU A 248 -6.28 10.71 16.01
CA LEU A 248 -4.82 10.67 16.16
C LEU A 248 -4.31 11.90 16.93
N PRO A 249 -3.29 11.75 17.78
CA PRO A 249 -2.65 12.89 18.43
C PRO A 249 -1.81 13.69 17.43
N ASP A 250 -1.60 14.97 17.71
CA ASP A 250 -0.90 15.88 16.78
C ASP A 250 0.54 15.47 16.50
N ASP A 251 1.27 14.93 17.48
CA ASP A 251 2.65 14.45 17.28
C ASP A 251 2.73 13.31 16.26
N VAL A 252 1.64 12.54 16.10
CA VAL A 252 1.52 11.51 15.07
C VAL A 252 0.98 12.11 13.78
N ALA A 253 -0.16 12.78 13.81
CA ALA A 253 -0.80 13.27 12.59
C ALA A 253 0.08 14.27 11.81
N CYS A 254 0.85 15.10 12.52
CA CYS A 254 1.72 16.10 11.92
C CYS A 254 3.07 15.56 11.43
N SER A 255 3.46 14.31 11.77
CA SER A 255 4.77 13.75 11.45
C SER A 255 4.87 13.13 10.06
N GLY A 256 3.73 12.91 9.39
CA GLY A 256 3.66 12.34 8.06
C GLY A 256 4.24 13.25 6.98
N ALA A 257 5.14 12.72 6.15
CA ALA A 257 5.53 13.40 4.92
C ALA A 257 4.42 13.31 3.86
N VAL A 258 3.69 12.19 3.86
CA VAL A 258 2.57 11.88 2.97
C VAL A 258 1.51 11.11 3.78
N TRP A 259 0.24 11.26 3.39
CA TRP A 259 -0.85 10.42 3.89
C TRP A 259 -1.29 9.40 2.84
N ALA A 260 -1.60 8.18 3.28
CA ALA A 260 -1.90 7.04 2.44
C ALA A 260 -3.32 6.52 2.69
N GLN A 261 -4.03 6.23 1.61
CA GLN A 261 -5.40 5.72 1.62
C GLN A 261 -5.53 4.57 0.61
N HIS A 262 -6.23 3.51 0.98
CA HIS A 262 -6.62 2.47 0.02
C HIS A 262 -7.98 2.81 -0.57
N GLN A 263 -8.10 2.74 -1.90
CA GLN A 263 -9.36 2.97 -2.60
C GLN A 263 -9.45 2.07 -3.83
N TYR A 264 -10.18 0.98 -3.69
CA TYR A 264 -10.48 0.07 -4.79
C TYR A 264 -11.67 0.57 -5.61
N VAL A 265 -11.58 0.36 -6.91
CA VAL A 265 -12.58 0.84 -7.88
C VAL A 265 -13.73 -0.15 -7.97
N ARG A 266 -14.95 0.38 -7.97
CA ARG A 266 -16.14 -0.40 -8.28
C ARG A 266 -16.64 -0.06 -9.69
N PRO A 267 -16.85 -1.04 -10.58
CA PRO A 267 -17.37 -0.78 -11.92
C PRO A 267 -18.75 -0.12 -11.94
N ASP A 268 -19.53 -0.26 -10.87
CA ASP A 268 -20.84 0.38 -10.72
C ASP A 268 -20.78 1.85 -10.27
N GLY A 269 -19.58 2.38 -10.01
CA GLY A 269 -19.34 3.76 -9.56
C GLY A 269 -19.81 4.07 -8.15
N ARG A 270 -20.30 3.08 -7.38
CA ARG A 270 -20.89 3.28 -6.04
C ARG A 270 -19.87 3.11 -4.91
N GLN A 271 -18.58 3.33 -5.18
CA GLN A 271 -17.58 3.35 -4.12
C GLN A 271 -17.73 4.59 -3.23
N PHE A 272 -17.39 4.42 -1.96
CA PHE A 272 -17.18 5.54 -1.04
C PHE A 272 -15.89 6.29 -1.45
N ASP A 273 -15.96 7.63 -1.47
CA ASP A 273 -14.81 8.49 -1.72
C ASP A 273 -13.95 8.63 -0.46
N ALA A 274 -13.10 7.63 -0.24
CA ALA A 274 -12.24 7.55 0.94
C ALA A 274 -11.10 8.57 0.89
N VAL A 275 -10.57 8.85 -0.31
CA VAL A 275 -9.54 9.88 -0.51
C VAL A 275 -10.09 11.26 -0.16
N GLY A 276 -11.25 11.66 -0.70
CA GLY A 276 -11.85 12.94 -0.35
C GLY A 276 -12.23 13.06 1.14
N GLU A 277 -12.62 11.96 1.79
CA GLU A 277 -12.85 11.97 3.25
C GLU A 277 -11.57 12.17 4.05
N LEU A 278 -10.49 11.49 3.66
CA LEU A 278 -9.18 11.69 4.26
C LEU A 278 -8.77 13.16 4.16
N GLU A 279 -8.85 13.75 2.97
CA GLU A 279 -8.45 15.13 2.72
C GLU A 279 -9.24 16.14 3.54
N ARG A 280 -10.58 16.03 3.55
CA ARG A 280 -11.45 16.87 4.39
C ARG A 280 -11.08 16.77 5.86
N THR A 281 -10.75 15.56 6.34
CA THR A 281 -10.38 15.34 7.74
C THR A 281 -8.99 15.91 8.05
N LEU A 282 -8.03 15.80 7.12
CA LEU A 282 -6.72 16.40 7.25
C LEU A 282 -6.77 17.94 7.28
N ASP A 283 -7.70 18.54 6.53
CA ASP A 283 -7.83 20.00 6.49
C ASP A 283 -8.39 20.60 7.77
N ALA A 284 -9.08 19.81 8.59
CA ALA A 284 -9.53 20.23 9.92
C ALA A 284 -8.37 20.46 10.91
N ARG A 285 -7.15 20.01 10.57
CA ARG A 285 -5.94 20.17 11.41
C ARG A 285 -4.86 20.97 10.65
N PRO A 286 -4.43 22.15 11.15
CA PRO A 286 -3.53 23.05 10.42
C PRO A 286 -2.20 22.44 9.95
N CYS A 287 -1.60 21.51 10.69
CA CYS A 287 -0.33 20.89 10.32
C CYS A 287 -0.44 19.84 9.20
N THR A 288 -1.68 19.39 8.90
CA THR A 288 -2.00 18.38 7.88
C THR A 288 -2.72 18.96 6.66
N THR A 289 -3.19 20.21 6.74
CA THR A 289 -3.80 20.91 5.60
C THR A 289 -2.85 20.92 4.39
N GLY A 290 -3.37 20.52 3.22
CA GLY A 290 -2.62 20.49 1.96
C GLY A 290 -1.47 19.46 1.90
N ARG A 291 -1.39 18.53 2.86
CA ARG A 291 -0.43 17.41 2.77
C ARG A 291 -0.74 16.54 1.54
N PRO A 292 0.30 16.05 0.85
CA PRO A 292 0.12 15.14 -0.27
C PRO A 292 -0.51 13.82 0.19
N VAL A 293 -1.32 13.26 -0.69
CA VAL A 293 -1.99 11.97 -0.53
C VAL A 293 -1.44 10.98 -1.56
N TRP A 294 -1.19 9.75 -1.12
CA TRP A 294 -0.93 8.60 -1.98
C TRP A 294 -2.08 7.61 -1.87
N VAL A 295 -2.53 7.07 -3.00
CA VAL A 295 -3.43 5.91 -3.00
C VAL A 295 -2.59 4.66 -3.04
N THR A 296 -2.21 4.12 -1.89
CA THR A 296 -1.20 3.06 -1.76
C THR A 296 -1.71 1.65 -2.09
N GLU A 297 -3.03 1.48 -2.21
CA GLU A 297 -3.63 0.32 -2.85
C GLU A 297 -4.88 0.72 -3.64
N THR A 298 -4.91 0.35 -4.91
CA THR A 298 -6.09 0.43 -5.78
C THR A 298 -6.09 -0.71 -6.80
N GLY A 299 -7.22 -0.93 -7.43
CA GLY A 299 -7.42 -1.93 -8.45
C GLY A 299 -8.91 -2.14 -8.70
N VAL A 300 -9.22 -2.90 -9.74
CA VAL A 300 -10.59 -3.20 -10.16
C VAL A 300 -10.69 -4.67 -10.56
N GLY A 301 -11.81 -5.29 -10.24
CA GLY A 301 -12.08 -6.66 -10.66
C GLY A 301 -13.50 -7.07 -10.32
N GLY A 302 -13.67 -7.92 -9.31
CA GLY A 302 -15.00 -8.32 -8.83
C GLY A 302 -15.93 -7.13 -8.53
N VAL A 303 -17.24 -7.39 -8.53
CA VAL A 303 -18.29 -6.36 -8.25
C VAL A 303 -18.07 -5.61 -6.93
N LEU A 304 -17.41 -6.27 -5.99
CA LEU A 304 -16.80 -5.68 -4.79
C LEU A 304 -15.38 -6.27 -4.66
N PRO A 305 -14.44 -5.53 -4.05
CA PRO A 305 -13.13 -6.08 -3.75
C PRO A 305 -13.25 -7.37 -2.91
N GLY A 306 -12.48 -8.40 -3.25
CA GLY A 306 -12.58 -9.73 -2.63
C GLY A 306 -13.68 -10.65 -3.18
N ARG A 307 -14.48 -10.19 -4.16
CA ARG A 307 -15.42 -11.06 -4.89
C ARG A 307 -14.80 -11.58 -6.19
N PRO A 308 -15.24 -12.73 -6.70
CA PRO A 308 -14.75 -13.26 -7.97
C PRO A 308 -14.85 -12.22 -9.10
N ARG A 309 -13.81 -12.16 -9.93
CA ARG A 309 -13.80 -11.35 -11.15
C ARG A 309 -14.65 -12.05 -12.21
N ALA A 310 -15.66 -11.37 -12.74
CA ALA A 310 -16.32 -11.81 -13.96
C ALA A 310 -15.40 -11.58 -15.16
N THR A 311 -15.31 -12.59 -16.04
CA THR A 311 -14.32 -12.63 -17.14
C THR A 311 -14.94 -12.54 -18.52
N ASP A 312 -16.22 -12.18 -18.63
CA ASP A 312 -16.83 -11.85 -19.92
C ASP A 312 -16.31 -10.49 -20.41
N ASP A 313 -16.22 -10.32 -21.73
CA ASP A 313 -15.57 -9.16 -22.33
C ASP A 313 -16.26 -7.83 -21.96
N ALA A 314 -17.59 -7.81 -21.84
CA ALA A 314 -18.32 -6.60 -21.49
C ALA A 314 -17.98 -6.13 -20.07
N THR A 315 -17.94 -7.06 -19.12
CA THR A 315 -17.56 -6.75 -17.74
C THR A 315 -16.09 -6.34 -17.63
N LEU A 316 -15.18 -7.00 -18.36
CA LEU A 316 -13.76 -6.63 -18.36
C LEU A 316 -13.52 -5.23 -18.95
N ARG A 317 -14.24 -4.85 -20.02
CA ARG A 317 -14.20 -3.49 -20.57
C ARG A 317 -14.72 -2.46 -19.57
N ALA A 318 -15.85 -2.74 -18.91
CA ALA A 318 -16.42 -1.86 -17.89
C ALA A 318 -15.47 -1.68 -16.69
N GLN A 319 -14.80 -2.74 -16.25
CA GLN A 319 -13.75 -2.67 -15.23
C GLN A 319 -12.60 -1.76 -15.68
N CYS A 320 -12.08 -1.94 -16.89
CA CYS A 320 -11.00 -1.08 -17.39
C CYS A 320 -11.42 0.39 -17.43
N ARG A 321 -12.59 0.69 -18.00
CA ARG A 321 -13.14 2.05 -18.07
C ARG A 321 -13.29 2.68 -16.69
N ALA A 322 -13.82 1.94 -15.71
CA ALA A 322 -13.97 2.44 -14.35
C ALA A 322 -12.63 2.77 -13.69
N GLN A 323 -11.58 1.95 -13.91
CA GLN A 323 -10.24 2.27 -13.43
C GLN A 323 -9.66 3.49 -14.13
N PHE A 324 -9.80 3.57 -15.46
CA PHE A 324 -9.37 4.72 -16.26
C PHE A 324 -10.01 6.03 -15.75
N ASP A 325 -11.33 6.03 -15.55
CA ASP A 325 -12.05 7.20 -15.04
C ASP A 325 -11.65 7.56 -13.60
N GLN A 326 -11.26 6.58 -12.78
CA GLN A 326 -10.73 6.85 -11.44
C GLN A 326 -9.32 7.48 -11.50
N LEU A 327 -8.45 7.02 -12.41
CA LEU A 327 -7.13 7.62 -12.63
C LEU A 327 -7.26 9.07 -13.11
N LEU A 328 -8.22 9.39 -14.00
CA LEU A 328 -8.51 10.78 -14.40
C LEU A 328 -8.92 11.63 -13.19
N ARG A 329 -9.77 11.10 -12.30
CA ARG A 329 -10.21 11.83 -11.11
C ARG A 329 -9.06 12.16 -10.16
N TRP A 330 -8.13 11.23 -9.97
CA TRP A 330 -6.96 11.47 -9.12
C TRP A 330 -5.91 12.36 -9.79
N ASP A 331 -5.72 12.27 -11.10
CA ASP A 331 -4.84 13.19 -11.84
C ASP A 331 -5.34 14.65 -11.80
N ALA A 332 -6.67 14.84 -11.69
CA ALA A 332 -7.29 16.16 -11.52
C ALA A 332 -7.25 16.69 -10.07
N ASP A 333 -6.79 15.87 -9.11
CA ASP A 333 -6.68 16.25 -7.70
C ASP A 333 -5.22 16.56 -7.34
N ASP A 334 -4.92 17.85 -7.18
CA ASP A 334 -3.55 18.34 -6.90
C ASP A 334 -2.93 17.80 -5.60
N ARG A 335 -3.72 17.17 -4.72
CA ARG A 335 -3.22 16.54 -3.50
C ARG A 335 -2.83 15.09 -3.73
N VAL A 336 -3.44 14.40 -4.69
CA VAL A 336 -3.13 13.01 -5.00
C VAL A 336 -1.91 12.96 -5.91
N THR A 337 -0.76 12.62 -5.32
CA THR A 337 0.53 12.70 -6.03
C THR A 337 1.04 11.34 -6.52
N ALA A 338 0.51 10.24 -6.00
CA ALA A 338 0.85 8.90 -6.48
C ALA A 338 -0.29 7.90 -6.25
N VAL A 339 -0.41 6.90 -7.13
CA VAL A 339 -1.35 5.77 -6.99
C VAL A 339 -0.65 4.44 -7.25
N PHE A 340 -1.05 3.41 -6.53
CA PHE A 340 -0.38 2.13 -6.51
C PHE A 340 -1.34 1.01 -6.92
N GLN A 341 -1.05 0.36 -8.04
CA GLN A 341 -1.79 -0.81 -8.47
C GLN A 341 -1.50 -2.00 -7.52
N TYR A 342 -2.54 -2.50 -6.88
CA TYR A 342 -2.55 -3.70 -6.05
C TYR A 342 -3.28 -4.81 -6.82
N THR A 343 -2.61 -5.85 -7.33
CA THR A 343 -1.17 -6.08 -7.48
C THR A 343 -0.85 -6.32 -8.96
N LEU A 344 0.29 -6.92 -9.32
CA LEU A 344 0.53 -7.35 -10.71
C LEU A 344 -0.22 -8.67 -11.01
N ARG A 345 -0.09 -9.70 -10.17
CA ARG A 345 -0.75 -11.01 -10.37
C ARG A 345 -1.95 -11.19 -9.44
N ASP A 346 -3.09 -11.59 -10.01
CA ASP A 346 -4.34 -11.78 -9.26
C ASP A 346 -4.19 -12.85 -8.17
N ASP A 347 -4.61 -12.51 -6.94
CA ASP A 347 -4.99 -13.51 -5.93
C ASP A 347 -6.46 -13.88 -6.16
N PRO A 348 -6.80 -15.15 -6.41
CA PRO A 348 -8.20 -15.59 -6.59
C PRO A 348 -9.14 -15.18 -5.45
N ILE A 349 -8.65 -14.97 -4.23
CA ILE A 349 -9.49 -14.51 -3.12
C ILE A 349 -9.68 -12.99 -3.07
N TYR A 350 -8.89 -12.24 -3.86
CA TYR A 350 -8.95 -10.78 -3.96
C TYR A 350 -8.53 -10.31 -5.37
N PRO A 351 -9.32 -10.61 -6.41
CA PRO A 351 -8.89 -10.46 -7.81
C PRO A 351 -9.09 -9.02 -8.30
N VAL A 352 -8.06 -8.18 -8.16
CA VAL A 352 -8.03 -6.75 -8.55
C VAL A 352 -6.75 -6.35 -9.30
N ALA A 353 -5.89 -7.33 -9.59
CA ALA A 353 -4.58 -7.16 -10.22
C ALA A 353 -4.65 -6.98 -11.75
N LEU A 354 -3.49 -6.87 -12.39
CA LEU A 354 -3.37 -6.65 -13.83
C LEU A 354 -3.27 -7.94 -14.65
N PHE A 355 -2.78 -9.02 -14.06
CA PHE A 355 -2.56 -10.30 -14.72
C PHE A 355 -3.37 -11.41 -14.06
N ASP A 356 -3.77 -12.42 -14.83
CA ASP A 356 -4.50 -13.56 -14.28
C ASP A 356 -3.61 -14.41 -13.35
N PRO A 357 -4.21 -15.23 -12.46
CA PRO A 357 -3.43 -16.04 -11.52
C PRO A 357 -2.45 -17.00 -12.21
N GLY A 358 -2.76 -17.44 -13.43
CA GLY A 358 -1.92 -18.37 -14.19
C GLY A 358 -0.78 -17.73 -14.96
N LEU A 359 -0.65 -16.40 -14.96
CA LEU A 359 0.25 -15.66 -15.86
C LEU A 359 0.13 -16.15 -17.31
N THR A 360 -1.11 -16.21 -17.80
CA THR A 360 -1.44 -16.57 -19.19
C THR A 360 -1.93 -15.37 -19.99
N ARG A 361 -2.45 -14.33 -19.32
CA ARG A 361 -2.95 -13.10 -19.95
C ARG A 361 -2.88 -11.90 -19.02
N ALA A 362 -2.81 -10.72 -19.63
CA ALA A 362 -3.14 -9.47 -18.96
C ALA A 362 -4.64 -9.18 -19.08
N TRP A 363 -5.23 -8.61 -18.03
CA TRP A 363 -6.58 -8.09 -18.05
C TRP A 363 -6.63 -6.74 -18.78
N PRO A 364 -7.75 -6.36 -19.42
CA PRO A 364 -7.87 -5.07 -20.12
C PRO A 364 -7.49 -3.85 -19.28
N VAL A 365 -7.69 -3.90 -17.95
CA VAL A 365 -7.27 -2.82 -17.05
C VAL A 365 -5.78 -2.49 -17.14
N TYR A 366 -4.92 -3.45 -17.52
CA TYR A 366 -3.49 -3.18 -17.77
C TYR A 366 -3.29 -2.03 -18.76
N ASP A 367 -4.13 -1.93 -19.80
CA ASP A 367 -3.97 -0.92 -20.84
C ASP A 367 -4.31 0.49 -20.34
N ALA A 368 -5.18 0.62 -19.33
CA ALA A 368 -5.42 1.92 -18.67
C ALA A 368 -4.13 2.40 -17.99
N TRP A 369 -3.49 1.53 -17.18
CA TRP A 369 -2.22 1.87 -16.53
C TRP A 369 -1.11 2.12 -17.53
N ARG A 370 -1.04 1.32 -18.60
CA ARG A 370 -0.03 1.48 -19.66
C ARG A 370 -0.20 2.80 -20.40
N ALA A 371 -1.43 3.23 -20.69
CA ALA A 371 -1.69 4.53 -21.30
C ALA A 371 -1.23 5.70 -20.42
N TRP A 372 -1.42 5.62 -19.10
CA TRP A 372 -0.84 6.60 -18.16
C TRP A 372 0.67 6.60 -18.21
N ALA A 373 1.28 5.42 -18.10
CA ALA A 373 2.72 5.27 -18.13
C ALA A 373 3.32 5.85 -19.42
N ASP A 374 2.64 5.69 -20.56
CA ASP A 374 3.06 6.21 -21.87
C ASP A 374 2.93 7.71 -22.07
N THR A 375 2.14 8.37 -21.22
CA THR A 375 1.89 9.80 -21.38
C THR A 375 2.90 10.60 -20.54
N PRO A 376 3.75 11.46 -21.14
CA PRO A 376 4.78 12.21 -20.39
C PRO A 376 4.19 13.25 -19.43
N ALA A 377 4.83 13.46 -18.27
CA ALA A 377 4.41 14.49 -17.31
C ALA A 377 4.22 15.86 -17.99
N GLY A 378 3.13 16.55 -17.65
CA GLY A 378 2.75 17.84 -18.24
C GLY A 378 2.02 17.79 -19.58
N ALA A 379 1.91 16.62 -20.23
CA ALA A 379 1.00 16.44 -21.36
C ALA A 379 -0.48 16.43 -20.88
N PRO A 380 -1.47 16.52 -21.77
CA PRO A 380 -2.87 16.20 -21.43
C PRO A 380 -2.99 14.74 -20.94
N PRO A 381 -4.03 14.40 -20.15
CA PRO A 381 -4.31 13.00 -19.78
C PRO A 381 -4.46 12.10 -21.02
N PRO A 382 -4.14 10.79 -20.92
CA PRO A 382 -4.30 9.86 -22.03
C PRO A 382 -5.75 9.78 -22.52
N GLN A 383 -5.95 9.25 -23.72
CA GLN A 383 -7.27 8.84 -24.19
C GLN A 383 -7.62 7.44 -23.67
N LEU A 384 -8.91 7.15 -23.59
CA LEU A 384 -9.40 5.82 -23.19
C LEU A 384 -8.88 4.75 -24.17
N PRO A 385 -8.20 3.69 -23.69
CA PRO A 385 -7.71 2.63 -24.56
C PRO A 385 -8.85 1.86 -25.24
N PRO A 386 -8.65 1.31 -26.45
CA PRO A 386 -9.67 0.51 -27.15
C PRO A 386 -10.11 -0.75 -26.37
N SER A 387 -9.23 -1.33 -25.55
CA SER A 387 -9.57 -2.46 -24.68
C SER A 387 -10.52 -2.09 -23.54
N CYS A 388 -10.79 -0.79 -23.36
CA CYS A 388 -11.67 -0.23 -22.33
C CYS A 388 -12.93 0.42 -22.96
N SER A 389 -13.01 0.46 -24.29
CA SER A 389 -14.07 1.17 -25.03
C SER A 389 -15.34 0.35 -25.21
#